data_AF-A0A0J7KUI5-F1
#
_entry.id   AF-A0A0J7KUI5-F1
#
_cell.length_a   1.000
_cell.length_b   1.000
_cell.length_c   1.000
_cell.angle_alpha   90.00
_cell.angle_beta   90.00
_cell.angle_gamma   90.00
#
_symmetry.space_group_name_H-M   'P 1'
#
loop_
_entity.id
_entity.type
_entity.pdbx_description
1 polymer ?
#
loop_
_entity_poly.entity_id
_entity_poly.type
_entity_poly.pdbx_seq_one_letter_code
_entity_poly.pdbx_strand_id
1 'polypeptide(L)'
;MKNVMYAAGILISGLCLSQETGFKVKASFFDGIVAVGYVDHGAFINFTGPNISFTHKGLKLIAGMLPSLRIKEDRSSGTKNSPVTPNLGAGLTAVYKKIALQIPVYYNTKTATENGTWKVGIGLGYSFR
;
A
#
# COMPACT_ATOMS: atom_id res chain seq x y z
N MET A 1 -41.29 -36.55 -11.95
CA MET A 1 -40.24 -36.50 -10.89
C MET A 1 -38.82 -36.39 -11.45
N LYS A 2 -38.44 -37.12 -12.52
CA LYS A 2 -37.08 -37.06 -13.11
C LYS A 2 -36.65 -35.66 -13.58
N ASN A 3 -37.55 -34.90 -14.21
CA ASN A 3 -37.23 -33.56 -14.75
C ASN A 3 -36.90 -32.53 -13.67
N VAL A 4 -37.48 -32.67 -12.47
CA VAL A 4 -37.20 -31.80 -11.32
C VAL A 4 -35.81 -32.09 -10.73
N MET A 5 -35.38 -33.36 -10.75
CA MET A 5 -34.04 -33.74 -10.31
C MET A 5 -32.96 -33.23 -11.25
N TYR A 6 -33.19 -33.23 -12.57
CA TYR A 6 -32.27 -32.63 -13.53
C TYR A 6 -32.18 -31.10 -13.38
N ALA A 7 -33.30 -30.42 -13.16
CA ALA A 7 -33.32 -28.99 -12.91
C ALA A 7 -32.58 -28.63 -11.60
N ALA A 8 -32.79 -29.39 -10.54
CA ALA A 8 -32.06 -29.23 -9.27
C ALA A 8 -30.56 -29.49 -9.44
N GLY A 9 -30.17 -30.51 -10.20
CA GLY A 9 -28.77 -30.83 -10.49
C GLY A 9 -28.04 -29.71 -11.26
N ILE A 10 -28.71 -29.07 -12.22
CA ILE A 10 -28.17 -27.94 -12.99
C ILE A 10 -28.08 -26.67 -12.11
N LEU A 11 -29.07 -26.44 -11.25
CA LEU A 11 -29.05 -25.31 -10.31
C LEU A 11 -27.95 -25.45 -9.26
N ILE A 12 -27.73 -26.65 -8.73
CA ILE A 12 -26.67 -26.92 -7.75
C ILE A 12 -25.28 -26.83 -8.40
N SER A 13 -25.10 -27.33 -9.62
CA SER A 13 -23.82 -27.21 -10.33
C SER A 13 -23.48 -25.77 -10.73
N GLY A 14 -24.50 -24.93 -11.00
CA GLY A 14 -24.32 -23.49 -11.21
C GLY A 14 -23.92 -22.71 -9.93
N LEU A 15 -24.37 -23.16 -8.76
CA LEU A 15 -24.05 -22.54 -7.46
C LEU A 15 -22.71 -23.01 -6.88
N CYS A 16 -22.23 -24.18 -7.30
CA CYS A 16 -20.96 -24.77 -6.83
C CYS A 16 -19.74 -24.38 -7.68
N LEU A 17 -19.93 -23.63 -8.78
CA LEU A 17 -18.83 -22.91 -9.43
C LEU A 17 -18.50 -21.67 -8.59
N SER A 18 -17.94 -21.91 -7.40
CA SER A 18 -17.07 -20.96 -6.75
C SER A 18 -16.04 -20.57 -7.79
N GLN A 19 -16.22 -19.41 -8.43
CA GLN A 19 -15.14 -18.80 -9.19
C GLN A 19 -13.99 -18.70 -8.21
N GLU A 20 -13.02 -19.60 -8.33
CA GLU A 20 -11.73 -19.36 -7.72
C GLU A 20 -11.31 -18.02 -8.30
N THR A 21 -11.40 -16.96 -7.49
CA THR A 21 -10.80 -15.68 -7.83
C THR A 21 -9.31 -15.97 -7.88
N GLY A 22 -8.85 -16.36 -9.06
CA GLY A 22 -7.51 -16.83 -9.30
C GLY A 22 -6.51 -15.77 -8.87
N PHE A 23 -5.33 -16.23 -8.48
CA PHE A 23 -4.25 -15.34 -8.09
C PHE A 23 -3.93 -14.38 -9.23
N LYS A 24 -3.93 -13.07 -8.95
CA LYS A 24 -3.56 -12.04 -9.92
C LYS A 24 -2.32 -11.30 -9.44
N VAL A 25 -1.20 -11.54 -10.11
CA VAL A 25 0.02 -10.74 -9.98
C VAL A 25 -0.03 -9.63 -11.04
N LYS A 26 0.19 -8.38 -10.63
CA LYS A 26 0.14 -7.22 -11.53
C LYS A 26 1.25 -6.23 -11.21
N ALA A 27 2.00 -5.83 -12.23
CA ALA A 27 2.86 -4.66 -12.18
C ALA A 27 2.07 -3.40 -12.55
N SER A 28 2.23 -2.31 -11.79
CA SER A 28 1.56 -1.03 -12.04
C SER A 28 2.48 0.13 -11.72
N PHE A 29 2.38 1.23 -12.48
CA PHE A 29 3.07 2.49 -12.14
C PHE A 29 2.36 3.28 -11.04
N PHE A 30 1.05 3.13 -10.93
CA PHE A 30 0.23 3.86 -9.96
C PHE A 30 -1.07 3.09 -9.68
N ASP A 31 -1.42 2.96 -8.41
CA ASP A 31 -2.62 2.25 -7.96
C ASP A 31 -3.72 3.13 -7.37
N GLY A 32 -3.52 4.45 -7.31
CA GLY A 32 -4.55 5.36 -6.81
C GLY A 32 -4.79 5.20 -5.31
N ILE A 33 -3.75 4.89 -4.54
CA ILE A 33 -3.81 4.85 -3.07
C ILE A 33 -3.08 6.06 -2.54
N VAL A 34 -3.75 6.78 -1.63
CA VAL A 34 -3.15 7.85 -0.83
C VAL A 34 -3.17 7.38 0.63
N ALA A 35 -2.02 7.44 1.29
CA ALA A 35 -1.86 7.05 2.69
C ALA A 35 -1.23 8.18 3.49
N VAL A 36 -1.68 8.34 4.73
CA VAL A 36 -1.06 9.22 5.70
C VAL A 36 -0.55 8.40 6.87
N GLY A 37 0.52 8.85 7.50
CA GLY A 37 1.08 8.09 8.61
C GLY A 37 2.20 8.79 9.32
N TYR A 38 2.90 8.02 10.13
CA TYR A 38 3.96 8.51 10.99
C TYR A 38 5.24 7.69 10.80
N VAL A 39 6.36 8.40 10.71
CA VAL A 39 7.69 7.81 10.65
C VAL A 39 8.71 8.78 11.22
N ASP A 40 9.59 8.27 12.08
CA ASP A 40 10.76 9.01 12.55
C ASP A 40 10.41 10.43 13.07
N HIS A 41 9.49 10.51 14.02
CA HIS A 41 9.07 11.77 14.63
C HIS A 41 8.43 12.79 13.68
N GLY A 42 7.93 12.35 12.53
CA GLY A 42 7.24 13.19 11.57
C GLY A 42 6.07 12.45 10.91
N ALA A 43 5.19 13.21 10.29
CA ALA A 43 4.12 12.66 9.48
C ALA A 43 4.59 12.46 8.03
N PHE A 44 3.83 11.68 7.26
CA PHE A 44 4.01 11.57 5.82
C PHE A 44 2.68 11.50 5.09
N ILE A 45 2.69 11.89 3.83
CA ILE A 45 1.67 11.58 2.84
C ILE A 45 2.35 10.75 1.75
N ASN A 46 1.86 9.53 1.52
CA ASN A 46 2.36 8.60 0.53
C ASN A 46 1.37 8.38 -0.59
N PHE A 47 1.92 8.19 -1.77
CA PHE A 47 1.22 7.75 -2.95
C PHE A 47 1.79 6.40 -3.36
N THR A 48 0.96 5.45 -3.76
CA THR A 48 1.49 4.19 -4.32
C THR A 48 2.02 4.44 -5.73
N GLY A 49 3.34 4.35 -5.89
CA GLY A 49 4.02 4.48 -7.17
C GLY A 49 4.23 3.12 -7.87
N PRO A 50 5.34 2.98 -8.64
CA PRO A 50 5.70 1.73 -9.29
C PRO A 50 5.76 0.58 -8.29
N ASN A 51 5.02 -0.48 -8.58
CA ASN A 51 4.84 -1.60 -7.65
C ASN A 51 4.50 -2.91 -8.36
N ILE A 52 4.65 -3.99 -7.59
CA ILE A 52 4.10 -5.30 -7.88
C ILE A 52 3.01 -5.57 -6.85
N SER A 53 1.86 -6.02 -7.31
CA SER A 53 0.72 -6.35 -6.45
C SER A 53 0.26 -7.78 -6.65
N PHE A 54 -0.21 -8.38 -5.57
CA PHE A 54 -0.80 -9.70 -5.48
C PHE A 54 -2.21 -9.56 -4.93
N THR A 55 -3.22 -10.04 -5.66
CA THR A 55 -4.62 -9.98 -5.21
C THR A 55 -5.21 -11.37 -5.05
N HIS A 56 -5.81 -11.64 -3.88
CA HIS A 56 -6.53 -12.87 -3.58
C HIS A 56 -7.71 -12.60 -2.63
N LYS A 57 -8.91 -13.09 -2.96
CA LYS A 57 -10.14 -12.98 -2.13
C LYS A 57 -10.42 -11.57 -1.58
N GLY A 58 -10.21 -10.54 -2.41
CA GLY A 58 -10.46 -9.14 -2.06
C GLY A 58 -9.38 -8.47 -1.20
N LEU A 59 -8.34 -9.22 -0.80
CA LEU A 59 -7.11 -8.68 -0.23
C LEU A 59 -6.10 -8.44 -1.35
N LYS A 60 -5.57 -7.23 -1.43
CA LYS A 60 -4.48 -6.86 -2.34
C LYS A 60 -3.24 -6.49 -1.54
N LEU A 61 -2.16 -7.23 -1.72
CA LEU A 61 -0.84 -6.92 -1.17
C LEU A 61 -0.01 -6.24 -2.24
N ILE A 62 0.69 -5.18 -1.88
CA ILE A 62 1.48 -4.35 -2.80
C ILE A 62 2.86 -4.20 -2.20
N ALA A 63 3.89 -4.46 -3.00
CA ALA A 63 5.27 -4.14 -2.68
C ALA A 63 5.78 -3.15 -3.72
N GLY A 64 6.26 -1.98 -3.30
CA GLY A 64 6.69 -0.98 -4.27
C GLY A 64 7.18 0.32 -3.67
N MET A 65 7.41 1.26 -4.59
CA MET A 65 7.90 2.59 -4.30
C MET A 65 6.78 3.49 -3.79
N LEU A 66 7.11 4.37 -2.88
CA LEU A 66 6.20 5.28 -2.20
C LEU A 66 6.69 6.73 -2.39
N PRO A 67 6.38 7.37 -3.54
CA PRO A 67 6.49 8.82 -3.66
C PRO A 67 5.77 9.49 -2.50
N SER A 68 6.47 10.40 -1.81
CA SER A 68 6.00 10.88 -0.52
C SER A 68 6.32 12.35 -0.26
N LEU A 69 5.49 12.96 0.57
CA LEU A 69 5.78 14.23 1.23
C LEU A 69 6.00 13.93 2.71
N ARG A 70 7.22 14.20 3.20
CA ARG A 70 7.57 14.10 4.62
C ARG A 70 7.26 15.44 5.28
N ILE A 71 6.56 15.39 6.40
CA ILE A 71 6.21 16.53 7.22
C ILE A 71 6.94 16.38 8.55
N LYS A 72 8.08 17.04 8.66
CA LYS A 72 8.96 16.96 9.84
C LYS A 72 9.74 18.26 9.95
N GLU A 73 9.73 18.82 11.16
CA GLU A 73 10.53 20.01 11.46
C GLU A 73 12.03 19.67 11.47
N ASP A 74 12.82 20.51 10.80
CA ASP A 74 14.28 20.45 10.86
C ASP A 74 14.79 21.13 12.13
N ARG A 75 15.41 20.35 13.02
CA ARG A 75 15.95 20.80 14.31
C ARG A 75 17.45 21.13 14.25
N SER A 76 18.01 21.26 13.06
CA SER A 76 19.41 21.67 12.86
C SER A 76 19.67 23.07 13.44
N SER A 77 20.86 23.28 14.01
CA SER A 77 21.27 24.55 14.63
C SER A 77 21.62 25.66 13.61
N GLY A 78 21.91 25.28 12.36
CA GLY A 78 22.23 26.20 11.27
C GLY A 78 21.10 26.34 10.26
N THR A 79 21.42 26.23 8.96
CA THR A 79 20.43 26.24 7.87
C THR A 79 19.46 25.06 8.03
N LYS A 80 18.16 25.35 7.91
CA LYS A 80 17.08 24.38 8.08
C LYS A 80 16.39 24.09 6.75
N ASN A 81 15.99 22.83 6.56
CA ASN A 81 15.10 22.45 5.47
C ASN A 81 13.66 22.94 5.73
N SER A 82 12.89 23.02 4.65
CA SER A 82 11.43 23.19 4.72
C SER A 82 10.80 22.11 5.61
N PRO A 83 9.77 22.43 6.44
CA PRO A 83 9.04 21.44 7.21
C PRO A 83 8.35 20.36 6.34
N VAL A 84 8.10 20.69 5.06
CA VAL A 84 7.54 19.76 4.07
C VAL A 84 8.58 19.51 3.00
N THR A 85 8.96 18.25 2.82
CA THR A 85 9.99 17.84 1.84
C THR A 85 9.52 16.66 0.99
N PRO A 86 9.89 16.63 -0.30
CA PRO A 86 9.69 15.43 -1.11
C PRO A 86 10.64 14.32 -0.61
N ASN A 87 10.16 13.09 -0.59
CA ASN A 87 10.95 11.92 -0.24
C ASN A 87 10.46 10.70 -1.04
N LEU A 88 11.30 9.69 -1.15
CA LEU A 88 10.97 8.43 -1.79
C LEU A 88 11.16 7.29 -0.79
N GLY A 89 10.06 6.64 -0.42
CA GLY A 89 10.07 5.41 0.35
C GLY A 89 9.94 4.18 -0.52
N ALA A 90 10.05 3.02 0.10
CA ALA A 90 9.57 1.76 -0.41
C ALA A 90 8.84 1.03 0.71
N GLY A 91 7.93 0.10 0.40
CA GLY A 91 7.27 -0.64 1.47
C GLY A 91 6.19 -1.58 1.01
N LEU A 92 5.48 -2.09 2.01
CA LEU A 92 4.36 -3.00 1.83
C LEU A 92 3.05 -2.25 2.08
N THR A 93 2.06 -2.46 1.23
CA THR A 93 0.70 -1.96 1.43
C THR A 93 -0.28 -3.12 1.31
N ALA A 94 -1.09 -3.33 2.33
CA ALA A 94 -2.21 -4.26 2.31
C ALA A 94 -3.50 -3.45 2.11
N VAL A 95 -4.29 -3.82 1.11
CA VAL A 95 -5.55 -3.16 0.79
C VAL A 95 -6.68 -4.17 0.93
N TYR A 96 -7.66 -3.84 1.74
CA TYR A 96 -8.90 -4.61 1.86
C TYR A 96 -10.08 -3.67 1.59
N LYS A 97 -10.88 -4.03 0.57
CA LYS A 97 -11.91 -3.15 -0.01
C LYS A 97 -11.28 -1.82 -0.48
N LYS A 98 -11.43 -0.76 0.31
CA LYS A 98 -10.92 0.59 0.01
C LYS A 98 -9.93 1.09 1.07
N ILE A 99 -9.69 0.32 2.14
CA ILE A 99 -8.80 0.71 3.23
C ILE A 99 -7.42 0.11 2.96
N ALA A 100 -6.38 0.93 3.05
CA ALA A 100 -4.99 0.54 2.84
C ALA A 100 -4.20 0.68 4.15
N LEU A 101 -3.58 -0.38 4.62
CA LEU A 101 -2.57 -0.35 5.69
C LEU A 101 -1.19 -0.38 5.04
N GLN A 102 -0.31 0.54 5.41
CA GLN A 102 0.99 0.70 4.80
C GLN A 102 2.11 0.64 5.83
N ILE A 103 3.15 -0.14 5.53
CA ILE A 103 4.41 -0.22 6.26
C ILE A 103 5.50 0.33 5.34
N PRO A 104 5.71 1.67 5.34
CA PRO A 104 6.76 2.28 4.57
C PRO A 104 8.11 2.17 5.27
N VAL A 105 9.18 2.16 4.47
CA VAL A 105 10.56 2.26 4.91
C VAL A 105 11.21 3.39 4.11
N TYR A 106 11.87 4.31 4.82
CA TYR A 106 12.59 5.43 4.22
C TYR A 106 14.03 5.42 4.64
N TYR A 107 14.91 5.80 3.72
CA TYR A 107 16.28 6.12 4.06
C TYR A 107 16.36 7.60 4.45
N ASN A 108 16.73 7.86 5.70
CA ASN A 108 17.16 9.19 6.10
C ASN A 108 18.63 9.34 5.74
N THR A 109 18.97 10.38 4.97
CA THR A 109 20.33 10.63 4.54
C THR A 109 21.23 11.01 5.71
N LYS A 110 22.52 10.65 5.60
CA LYS A 110 23.56 11.09 6.53
C LYS A 110 23.57 12.62 6.63
N THR A 111 23.75 13.15 7.83
CA THR A 111 23.99 14.57 8.10
C THR A 111 25.43 14.80 8.58
N ALA A 112 25.79 16.03 8.91
CA ALA A 112 27.09 16.33 9.52
C ALA A 112 27.26 15.70 10.92
N THR A 113 26.16 15.40 11.61
CA THR A 113 26.14 14.96 13.01
C THR A 113 25.57 13.55 13.21
N GLU A 114 24.89 12.98 12.21
CA GLU A 114 24.22 11.68 12.32
C GLU A 114 24.43 10.82 11.07
N ASN A 115 24.53 9.49 11.28
CA ASN A 115 24.62 8.53 10.19
C ASN A 115 23.28 8.36 9.47
N GLY A 116 23.35 8.00 8.19
CA GLY A 116 22.16 7.63 7.43
C GLY A 116 21.55 6.34 7.95
N THR A 117 20.22 6.31 8.11
CA THR A 117 19.52 5.17 8.71
C THR A 117 18.19 4.91 8.03
N TRP A 118 17.82 3.64 7.94
CA TRP A 118 16.49 3.23 7.49
C TRP A 118 15.49 3.37 8.64
N LYS A 119 14.34 3.97 8.35
CA LYS A 119 13.25 4.19 9.30
C LYS A 119 11.99 3.51 8.78
N VAL A 120 11.44 2.62 9.61
CA VAL A 120 10.16 1.98 9.36
C VAL A 120 9.06 2.85 9.95
N GLY A 121 8.01 3.08 9.17
CA GLY A 121 6.82 3.80 9.60
C GLY A 121 5.57 2.92 9.54
N ILE A 122 4.44 3.56 9.84
CA ILE A 122 3.12 2.97 9.65
C ILE A 122 2.17 4.05 9.14
N GLY A 123 1.26 3.67 8.24
CA GLY A 123 0.27 4.57 7.68
C GLY A 123 -1.04 3.87 7.36
N LEU A 124 -2.09 4.68 7.30
CA LEU A 124 -3.42 4.30 6.88
C LEU A 124 -3.81 5.13 5.65
N GLY A 125 -4.44 4.49 4.68
CA GLY A 125 -4.78 5.10 3.41
C GLY A 125 -6.09 4.61 2.85
N TYR A 126 -6.42 5.21 1.71
CA TYR A 126 -7.63 4.93 0.97
C TYR A 126 -7.29 4.63 -0.50
N SER A 127 -7.86 3.53 -1.02
CA SER A 127 -7.77 3.17 -2.44
C SER A 127 -8.93 3.77 -3.19
N PHE A 128 -8.67 4.66 -4.15
CA PHE A 128 -9.71 5.21 -5.01
C PHE A 128 -10.11 4.26 -6.15
N ARG A 129 -9.20 3.35 -6.53
CA ARG A 129 -9.48 2.23 -7.43
C ARG A 129 -10.17 1.08 -6.73
#